data_AF-A0A1G2AQH0-F1
#
_entry.id   AF-A0A1G2AQH0-F1
#
_cell.length_a   1.000
_cell.length_b   1.000
_cell.length_c   1.000
_cell.angle_alpha   90.00
_cell.angle_beta   90.00
_cell.angle_gamma   90.00
#
_symmetry.space_group_name_H-M   'P 1'
#
loop_
_entity.id
_entity.type
_entity.pdbx_description
1 polymer ?
#
loop_
_entity_poly.entity_id
_entity_poly.type
_entity_poly.pdbx_seq_one_letter_code
_entity_poly.pdbx_strand_id
1 'polypeptide(L)'
;MSTTDDTDKRLLQLAELRKKHGFQGQRSAGQWSKGVLAQQSGSMEELPAQQTQWPKNALLYNLLSQKFGFLGFNWEAKEKVWKGSTRRFVDFVGYPMVAGYHPSLTELAFMPIELVDNFEEAQGMTAIRAMEGLTAVGFENKRARMDATGIGYKGMSGVSWIPALEPIVLPTELRQQLQRLADAVLLLNDAVTACYTSDSALQDLLTRNVPSRIPQIMAPGTVDVIRPDIVIVREKDGFRPVVTELESAPAGMGMLHAMEVGYGVDTTMLDRFIEYLDGRQYVIFATHQWAEYTFELAVFCQALRTRGVPAWIIFDRLLETVQEHARKTWQLPPNAPEHVCNAWDTDFLGRITRLGFREFIRGSHELPKQFDDRTVVYRFGYFDNFSRGTLEQMLEWQQQGITVINPVQFPLESKVLMAAIGIPSVRRWITERDEEAVWVLQTCLAETRLLNGCTETELSEYTNDRPFWISKYAAWDGNNQSWGSRSLEVGAQHLVSGWEGILRQRRECAWPVVVQHMINSARFTVGCVNSDGKIAIKTDLRNRLTPFFLRGKDGKAVMTSSMITLRGNTIRIHGATDAVETLVVYRD
;
A
#
# COMPACT_ATOMS: atom_id res chain seq x y z
N MET A 1 6.40 28.54 35.76
CA MET A 1 7.32 27.43 35.42
C MET A 1 6.57 26.46 34.50
N SER A 2 7.24 25.99 33.43
CA SER A 2 6.86 24.90 32.50
C SER A 2 5.97 25.14 31.25
N THR A 3 6.21 26.18 30.44
CA THR A 3 5.77 26.18 29.02
C THR A 3 6.91 25.79 28.05
N THR A 4 8.14 26.18 28.38
CA THR A 4 9.34 25.83 27.61
C THR A 4 9.64 24.34 27.67
N ASP A 5 9.53 23.74 28.86
CA ASP A 5 9.80 22.32 29.13
C ASP A 5 8.85 21.37 28.35
N ASP A 6 7.57 21.76 28.22
CA ASP A 6 6.59 20.98 27.47
C ASP A 6 6.78 21.09 25.94
N THR A 7 7.22 22.27 25.48
CA THR A 7 7.56 22.50 24.06
C THR A 7 8.78 21.68 23.64
N ASP A 8 9.84 21.69 24.46
CA ASP A 8 11.07 20.94 24.17
C ASP A 8 10.82 19.42 24.18
N LYS A 9 10.03 18.93 25.15
CA LYS A 9 9.61 17.53 25.20
C LYS A 9 8.83 17.11 23.94
N ARG A 10 7.94 17.96 23.45
CA ARG A 10 7.15 17.70 22.25
C ARG A 10 8.01 17.70 20.98
N LEU A 11 8.99 18.61 20.88
CA LEU A 11 9.95 18.62 19.78
C LEU A 11 10.82 17.35 19.76
N LEU A 12 11.23 16.85 20.93
CA LEU A 12 11.94 15.58 21.05
C LEU A 12 11.08 14.41 20.61
N GLN A 13 9.81 14.36 21.04
CA GLN A 13 8.86 13.32 20.60
C GLN A 13 8.67 13.32 19.08
N LEU A 14 8.54 14.49 18.45
CA LEU A 14 8.47 14.59 16.98
C LEU A 14 9.76 14.15 16.31
N ALA A 15 10.94 14.46 16.89
CA ALA A 15 12.22 14.01 16.35
C ALA A 15 12.35 12.47 16.42
N GLU A 16 11.95 11.86 17.53
CA GLU A 16 11.89 10.40 17.68
C GLU A 16 10.91 9.77 16.70
N LEU A 17 9.75 10.40 16.50
CA LEU A 17 8.73 9.94 15.56
C LEU A 17 9.23 9.96 14.12
N ARG A 18 9.90 11.05 13.72
CA ARG A 18 10.54 11.17 12.40
C ARG A 18 11.60 10.08 12.22
N LYS A 19 12.43 9.82 13.24
CA LYS A 19 13.43 8.73 13.21
C LYS A 19 12.76 7.36 13.07
N LYS A 20 11.72 7.07 13.86
CA LYS A 20 10.91 5.84 13.79
C LYS A 20 10.39 5.61 12.37
N HIS A 21 10.01 6.66 11.66
CA HIS A 21 9.48 6.53 10.30
C HIS A 21 10.52 6.72 9.19
N GLY A 22 11.81 6.58 9.52
CA GLY A 22 12.90 6.49 8.56
C GLY A 22 13.48 7.83 8.12
N PHE A 23 13.19 8.92 8.82
CA PHE A 23 13.80 10.23 8.55
C PHE A 23 14.99 10.45 9.51
N GLN A 24 16.23 10.47 8.98
CA GLN A 24 17.46 10.70 9.75
C GLN A 24 18.14 12.02 9.33
N GLY A 25 18.63 12.80 10.31
CA GLY A 25 19.41 14.03 10.11
C GLY A 25 18.60 15.32 9.89
N GLN A 26 19.29 16.48 9.84
CA GLN A 26 18.71 17.80 9.47
C GLN A 26 18.25 17.88 7.99
N ARG A 27 18.01 16.74 7.33
CA ARG A 27 17.28 16.71 6.08
C ARG A 27 15.82 17.00 6.40
N SER A 28 15.49 18.29 6.48
CA SER A 28 14.11 18.72 6.53
C SER A 28 13.37 18.13 5.33
N ALA A 29 12.16 17.61 5.54
CA ALA A 29 11.24 17.30 4.44
C ALA A 29 10.89 18.55 3.59
N GLY A 30 11.41 19.73 3.96
CA GLY A 30 11.56 20.88 3.07
C GLY A 30 12.37 20.58 1.80
N GLN A 31 13.39 19.72 1.83
CA GLN A 31 14.08 19.28 0.60
C GLN A 31 13.25 18.28 -0.23
N TRP A 32 12.36 17.51 0.41
CA TRP A 32 11.39 16.64 -0.28
C TRP A 32 10.35 17.43 -1.07
N SER A 33 9.81 18.48 -0.46
CA SER A 33 8.88 19.38 -1.14
C SER A 33 9.58 20.27 -2.16
N LYS A 34 10.88 20.59 -2.01
CA LYS A 34 11.64 21.32 -3.05
C LYS A 34 11.79 20.53 -4.35
N GLY A 35 11.84 19.20 -4.37
CA GLY A 35 11.78 18.45 -5.65
C GLY A 35 10.46 18.60 -6.41
N VAL A 36 9.36 18.89 -5.69
CA VAL A 36 8.00 19.06 -6.22
C VAL A 36 7.64 20.54 -6.41
N LEU A 37 8.20 21.45 -5.61
CA LEU A 37 7.98 22.90 -5.62
C LEU A 37 9.07 23.69 -6.37
N ALA A 38 10.26 23.11 -6.61
CA ALA A 38 11.25 23.69 -7.52
C ALA A 38 10.80 23.62 -8.99
N GLN A 39 9.70 22.92 -9.28
CA GLN A 39 8.97 23.07 -10.54
C GLN A 39 8.12 24.35 -10.59
N GLN A 40 8.01 25.17 -9.53
CA GLN A 40 7.08 26.32 -9.49
C GLN A 40 7.54 27.65 -8.86
N SER A 41 8.69 27.80 -8.20
CA SER A 41 9.04 29.15 -7.69
C SER A 41 10.54 29.39 -7.55
N GLY A 42 11.07 30.32 -8.35
CA GLY A 42 12.48 30.72 -8.34
C GLY A 42 12.74 32.05 -7.64
N SER A 43 13.93 32.17 -7.05
CA SER A 43 14.78 33.37 -7.05
C SER A 43 16.13 33.03 -6.38
N MET A 44 17.25 33.51 -6.92
CA MET A 44 18.07 34.60 -6.34
C MET A 44 19.31 34.88 -7.21
N GLU A 45 19.91 36.04 -6.93
CA GLU A 45 20.77 36.91 -7.74
C GLU A 45 22.26 36.54 -7.81
N GLU A 46 22.96 37.34 -8.60
CA GLU A 46 24.24 37.18 -9.31
C GLU A 46 25.52 37.53 -8.50
N LEU A 47 26.69 37.11 -9.03
CA LEU A 47 27.89 37.92 -9.39
C LEU A 47 29.04 36.96 -9.91
N PRO A 48 30.17 37.40 -10.52
CA PRO A 48 30.37 37.74 -11.94
C PRO A 48 31.43 36.86 -12.70
N ALA A 49 31.59 37.13 -14.02
CA ALA A 49 32.24 36.37 -15.11
C ALA A 49 33.78 36.21 -15.08
N GLN A 50 34.45 35.21 -15.71
CA GLN A 50 34.70 34.90 -17.16
C GLN A 50 35.34 33.48 -17.26
N GLN A 51 35.09 32.55 -18.21
CA GLN A 51 35.62 32.46 -19.60
C GLN A 51 34.81 31.48 -20.51
N THR A 52 34.34 32.01 -21.65
CA THR A 52 34.26 31.53 -23.07
C THR A 52 34.17 30.05 -23.56
N GLN A 53 33.47 29.12 -22.90
CA GLN A 53 32.70 28.07 -23.62
C GLN A 53 31.46 27.77 -22.77
N TRP A 54 30.25 27.73 -23.33
CA TRP A 54 29.05 27.45 -22.53
C TRP A 54 28.70 25.96 -22.60
N PRO A 55 28.53 25.28 -21.44
CA PRO A 55 28.84 25.76 -20.09
C PRO A 55 30.35 25.73 -19.77
N LYS A 56 30.80 26.68 -18.93
CA LYS A 56 32.23 26.98 -18.67
C LYS A 56 33.06 25.81 -18.12
N ASN A 57 32.42 24.73 -17.70
CA ASN A 57 33.04 23.56 -17.12
C ASN A 57 32.57 22.25 -17.79
N ALA A 58 32.14 22.28 -19.06
CA ALA A 58 31.62 21.09 -19.77
C ALA A 58 32.56 19.88 -19.71
N LEU A 59 33.88 20.09 -19.78
CA LEU A 59 34.87 19.02 -19.63
C LEU A 59 34.83 18.35 -18.26
N LEU A 60 34.69 19.13 -17.19
CA LEU A 60 34.54 18.60 -15.83
C LEU A 60 33.22 17.83 -15.71
N TYR A 61 32.13 18.34 -16.28
CA TYR A 61 30.83 17.66 -16.22
C TYR A 61 30.85 16.33 -16.97
N ASN A 62 31.49 16.29 -18.14
CA ASN A 62 31.69 15.05 -18.92
C ASN A 62 32.55 14.05 -18.15
N LEU A 63 33.66 14.50 -17.55
CA LEU A 63 34.50 13.66 -16.70
C LEU A 63 33.70 13.07 -15.54
N LEU A 64 32.90 13.89 -14.87
CA LEU A 64 32.06 13.45 -13.75
C LEU A 64 30.93 12.51 -14.21
N SER A 65 30.35 12.74 -15.39
CA SER A 65 29.34 11.83 -15.99
C SER A 65 29.93 10.50 -16.41
N GLN A 66 31.18 10.49 -16.86
CA GLN A 66 31.89 9.24 -17.10
C GLN A 66 32.21 8.53 -15.78
N LYS A 67 32.69 9.27 -14.77
CA LYS A 67 33.10 8.73 -13.47
C LYS A 67 31.94 8.21 -12.64
N PHE A 68 30.81 8.90 -12.62
CA PHE A 68 29.63 8.61 -11.79
C PHE A 68 28.39 8.23 -12.61
N GLY A 69 28.52 8.02 -13.92
CA GLY A 69 27.39 7.69 -14.80
C GLY A 69 26.67 6.39 -14.41
N PHE A 70 27.38 5.45 -13.79
CA PHE A 70 26.79 4.22 -13.24
C PHE A 70 25.78 4.50 -12.11
N LEU A 71 25.91 5.63 -11.41
CA LEU A 71 24.93 6.13 -10.43
C LEU A 71 23.77 6.89 -11.09
N GLY A 72 23.77 7.03 -12.42
CA GLY A 72 22.83 7.88 -13.16
C GLY A 72 23.20 9.36 -13.14
N PHE A 73 24.44 9.70 -12.77
CA PHE A 73 24.90 11.08 -12.84
C PHE A 73 25.05 11.52 -14.30
N ASN A 74 24.32 12.56 -14.69
CA ASN A 74 24.43 13.18 -16.01
C ASN A 74 24.16 14.69 -15.91
N TRP A 75 24.46 15.43 -16.98
CA TRP A 75 24.17 16.85 -17.06
C TRP A 75 23.57 17.26 -18.40
N GLU A 76 22.75 18.31 -18.37
CA GLU A 76 22.14 18.89 -19.55
C GLU A 76 22.24 20.42 -19.52
N ALA A 77 22.59 21.03 -20.65
CA ALA A 77 22.50 22.48 -20.84
C ALA A 77 21.08 22.85 -21.30
N LYS A 78 20.41 23.72 -20.55
CA LYS A 78 19.03 24.13 -20.83
C LYS A 78 18.92 25.64 -21.03
N GLU A 79 18.05 26.03 -21.95
CA GLU A 79 17.61 27.40 -22.16
C GLU A 79 16.15 27.57 -21.75
N LYS A 80 15.83 28.61 -20.99
CA LYS A 80 14.46 28.93 -20.60
C LYS A 80 14.19 30.41 -20.76
N VAL A 81 13.14 30.74 -21.51
CA VAL A 81 12.65 32.11 -21.63
C VAL A 81 11.91 32.47 -20.35
N TRP A 82 12.38 33.50 -19.66
CA TRP A 82 11.76 34.02 -18.44
C TRP A 82 11.72 35.55 -18.49
N LYS A 83 10.50 36.10 -18.34
CA LYS A 83 10.23 37.55 -18.42
C LYS A 83 10.83 38.23 -19.67
N GLY A 84 10.68 37.60 -20.84
CA GLY A 84 11.19 38.15 -22.11
C GLY A 84 12.70 38.00 -22.32
N SER A 85 13.42 37.33 -21.42
CA SER A 85 14.86 37.06 -21.54
C SER A 85 15.17 35.56 -21.54
N THR A 86 16.05 35.10 -22.43
CA THR A 86 16.52 33.70 -22.44
C THR A 86 17.61 33.51 -21.39
N ARG A 87 17.38 32.63 -20.42
CA ARG A 87 18.37 32.23 -19.42
C ARG A 87 18.92 30.84 -19.72
N ARG A 88 20.22 30.67 -19.50
CA ARG A 88 21.00 29.45 -19.72
C ARG A 88 21.41 28.84 -18.37
N PHE A 89 21.13 27.56 -18.14
CA PHE A 89 21.56 26.85 -16.93
C PHE A 89 22.01 25.42 -17.24
N VAL A 90 22.71 24.81 -16.29
CA VAL A 90 23.12 23.41 -16.34
C VAL A 90 22.32 22.67 -15.29
N ASP A 91 21.66 21.61 -15.73
CA ASP A 91 20.88 20.73 -14.88
C ASP A 91 21.70 19.46 -14.62
N PHE A 92 21.83 19.05 -13.36
CA PHE A 92 22.54 17.84 -12.97
C PHE A 92 21.55 16.81 -12.47
N VAL A 93 21.47 15.68 -13.17
CA VAL A 93 20.60 14.55 -12.84
C VAL A 93 21.42 13.53 -12.07
N GLY A 94 20.87 12.94 -11.01
CA GLY A 94 21.52 11.86 -10.26
C GLY A 94 22.79 12.28 -9.50
N TYR A 95 22.79 13.48 -8.90
CA TYR A 95 23.97 14.05 -8.22
C TYR A 95 24.49 13.16 -7.06
N PRO A 96 25.76 12.70 -7.09
CA PRO A 96 26.35 11.85 -6.04
C PRO A 96 26.35 12.52 -4.65
N MET A 97 26.12 11.73 -3.60
CA MET A 97 26.14 12.20 -2.21
C MET A 97 27.11 11.36 -1.38
N VAL A 98 27.66 11.92 -0.30
CA VAL A 98 28.52 11.18 0.65
C VAL A 98 28.04 11.46 2.06
N ALA A 99 27.61 10.43 2.78
CA ALA A 99 27.02 10.57 4.11
C ALA A 99 25.89 11.63 4.13
N GLY A 100 25.14 11.72 3.03
CA GLY A 100 24.08 12.70 2.83
C GLY A 100 24.53 14.14 2.55
N TYR A 101 25.83 14.41 2.42
CA TYR A 101 26.39 15.68 1.94
C TYR A 101 26.41 15.72 0.41
N HIS A 102 26.20 16.89 -0.19
CA HIS A 102 26.37 17.12 -1.63
C HIS A 102 27.77 17.70 -1.89
N PRO A 103 28.76 16.89 -2.30
CA PRO A 103 30.09 17.39 -2.58
C PRO A 103 30.04 18.32 -3.78
N SER A 104 30.83 19.39 -3.79
CA SER A 104 31.06 20.21 -4.98
C SER A 104 31.58 19.37 -6.16
N LEU A 105 31.40 19.86 -7.38
CA LEU A 105 31.89 19.18 -8.59
C LEU A 105 33.41 18.93 -8.54
N THR A 106 34.16 19.83 -7.92
CA THR A 106 35.61 19.66 -7.71
C THR A 106 35.90 18.54 -6.72
N GLU A 107 35.17 18.47 -5.60
CA GLU A 107 35.32 17.36 -4.65
C GLU A 107 34.99 16.02 -5.31
N LEU A 108 33.91 15.95 -6.10
CA LEU A 108 33.56 14.76 -6.86
C LEU A 108 34.66 14.32 -7.83
N ALA A 109 35.40 15.26 -8.44
CA ALA A 109 36.47 14.93 -9.38
C ALA A 109 37.62 14.15 -8.71
N PHE A 110 37.93 14.48 -7.45
CA PHE A 110 39.05 13.88 -6.70
C PHE A 110 38.63 12.78 -5.72
N MET A 111 37.34 12.64 -5.44
CA MET A 111 36.79 11.67 -4.50
C MET A 111 36.79 10.23 -5.07
N PRO A 112 37.23 9.21 -4.32
CA PRO A 112 37.02 7.80 -4.68
C PRO A 112 35.53 7.49 -4.86
N ILE A 113 35.19 6.74 -5.91
CA ILE A 113 33.78 6.46 -6.26
C ILE A 113 33.08 5.61 -5.18
N GLU A 114 33.85 4.83 -4.43
CA GLU A 114 33.45 3.93 -3.36
C GLU A 114 32.89 4.67 -2.15
N LEU A 115 33.19 5.96 -1.99
CA LEU A 115 32.72 6.77 -0.87
C LEU A 115 31.31 7.32 -1.09
N VAL A 116 30.75 7.16 -2.30
CA VAL A 116 29.43 7.68 -2.63
C VAL A 116 28.34 6.81 -2.01
N ASP A 117 27.34 7.47 -1.43
CA ASP A 117 26.12 6.85 -0.94
C ASP A 117 25.51 5.96 -2.05
N ASN A 118 25.21 4.72 -1.71
CA ASN A 118 24.67 3.70 -2.62
C ASN A 118 25.66 3.18 -3.69
N PHE A 119 26.98 3.36 -3.51
CA PHE A 119 27.99 2.80 -4.42
C PHE A 119 27.85 1.28 -4.60
N GLU A 120 27.73 0.52 -3.51
CA GLU A 120 27.59 -0.94 -3.55
C GLU A 120 26.27 -1.37 -4.20
N GLU A 121 25.17 -0.64 -3.93
CA GLU A 121 23.89 -0.85 -4.61
C GLU A 121 24.03 -0.59 -6.11
N ALA A 122 24.78 0.43 -6.51
CA ALA A 122 25.00 0.79 -7.90
C ALA A 122 25.93 -0.18 -8.64
N GLN A 123 26.87 -0.83 -7.96
CA GLN A 123 27.66 -1.92 -8.54
C GLN A 123 26.78 -3.15 -8.81
N GLY A 124 25.93 -3.56 -7.85
CA GLY A 124 24.93 -4.62 -8.07
C GLY A 124 23.94 -4.29 -9.20
N MET A 125 23.66 -3.00 -9.39
CA MET A 125 22.81 -2.49 -10.48
C MET A 125 23.45 -2.55 -11.87
N THR A 126 24.77 -2.70 -12.00
CA THR A 126 25.44 -2.74 -13.31
C THR A 126 24.96 -3.95 -14.12
N ALA A 127 24.75 -5.11 -13.48
CA ALA A 127 24.24 -6.30 -14.14
C ALA A 127 22.79 -6.12 -14.64
N ILE A 128 21.91 -5.54 -13.82
CA ILE A 128 20.51 -5.27 -14.20
C ILE A 128 20.45 -4.21 -15.32
N ARG A 129 21.24 -3.13 -15.22
CA ARG A 129 21.30 -2.10 -16.26
C ARG A 129 21.88 -2.62 -17.58
N ALA A 130 22.82 -3.57 -17.53
CA ALA A 130 23.33 -4.22 -18.74
C ALA A 130 22.26 -5.02 -19.50
N MET A 131 21.14 -5.38 -18.84
CA MET A 131 20.02 -6.05 -19.49
C MET A 131 19.02 -5.09 -20.15
N GLU A 132 19.14 -3.78 -19.91
CA GLU A 132 18.19 -2.80 -20.45
C GLU A 132 18.15 -2.82 -21.98
N GLY A 133 16.95 -2.84 -22.56
CA GLY A 133 16.72 -2.93 -23.99
C GLY A 133 16.90 -4.33 -24.60
N LEU A 134 17.38 -5.32 -23.85
CA LEU A 134 17.41 -6.72 -24.29
C LEU A 134 15.98 -7.29 -24.34
N THR A 135 15.77 -8.30 -25.18
CA THR A 135 14.52 -9.08 -25.19
C THR A 135 14.43 -9.90 -23.90
N ALA A 136 13.28 -9.84 -23.22
CA ALA A 136 13.03 -10.62 -22.01
C ALA A 136 12.68 -12.08 -22.36
N VAL A 137 13.71 -12.89 -22.65
CA VAL A 137 13.55 -14.30 -23.04
C VAL A 137 12.75 -15.06 -21.98
N GLY A 138 11.69 -15.77 -22.41
CA GLY A 138 10.83 -16.58 -21.53
C GLY A 138 9.75 -15.80 -20.76
N PHE A 139 9.74 -14.47 -20.84
CA PHE A 139 8.73 -13.66 -20.15
C PHE A 139 7.33 -13.86 -20.73
N GLU A 140 7.20 -14.07 -22.04
CA GLU A 140 5.92 -14.37 -22.68
C GLU A 140 5.28 -15.64 -22.10
N ASN A 141 6.07 -16.68 -21.84
CA ASN A 141 5.58 -17.90 -21.18
C ASN A 141 5.13 -17.62 -19.75
N LYS A 142 5.89 -16.82 -18.99
CA LYS A 142 5.54 -16.37 -17.64
C LYS A 142 4.20 -15.63 -17.63
N ARG A 143 4.00 -14.68 -18.54
CA ARG A 143 2.75 -13.95 -18.71
C ARG A 143 1.60 -14.86 -19.15
N ALA A 144 1.83 -15.73 -20.14
CA ALA A 144 0.82 -16.66 -20.60
C ALA A 144 0.33 -17.59 -19.49
N ARG A 145 1.21 -18.03 -18.58
CA ARG A 145 0.81 -18.82 -17.39
C ARG A 145 -0.07 -18.02 -16.43
N MET A 146 0.22 -16.73 -16.20
CA MET A 146 -0.63 -15.86 -15.38
C MET A 146 -1.99 -15.65 -16.05
N ASP A 147 -1.99 -15.31 -17.34
CA ASP A 147 -3.21 -15.06 -18.12
C ASP A 147 -4.09 -16.31 -18.22
N ALA A 148 -3.49 -17.51 -18.30
CA ALA A 148 -4.20 -18.79 -18.35
C ALA A 148 -5.00 -19.11 -17.07
N THR A 149 -4.71 -18.43 -15.95
CA THR A 149 -5.56 -18.55 -14.74
C THR A 149 -6.92 -17.89 -14.93
N GLY A 150 -7.08 -17.01 -15.93
CA GLY A 150 -8.26 -16.17 -16.11
C GLY A 150 -8.24 -14.88 -15.27
N ILE A 151 -7.07 -14.52 -14.72
CA ILE A 151 -6.87 -13.30 -13.93
C ILE A 151 -7.33 -12.04 -14.68
N GLY A 152 -7.75 -11.04 -13.92
CA GLY A 152 -7.84 -9.67 -14.39
C GLY A 152 -8.49 -8.74 -13.37
N TYR A 153 -8.72 -7.52 -13.81
CA TYR A 153 -9.18 -6.43 -12.95
C TYR A 153 -10.03 -5.43 -13.74
N LYS A 154 -11.24 -5.12 -13.26
CA LYS A 154 -12.22 -4.33 -14.02
C LYS A 154 -12.42 -4.90 -15.43
N GLY A 155 -12.39 -4.02 -16.43
CA GLY A 155 -12.46 -4.39 -17.83
C GLY A 155 -11.16 -5.00 -18.37
N MET A 156 -10.05 -5.01 -17.63
CA MET A 156 -8.81 -5.60 -18.15
C MET A 156 -8.83 -7.12 -18.04
N SER A 157 -8.63 -7.78 -19.18
CA SER A 157 -8.36 -9.21 -19.25
C SER A 157 -6.87 -9.51 -19.08
N GLY A 158 -6.55 -10.56 -18.31
CA GLY A 158 -5.18 -10.96 -18.02
C GLY A 158 -4.51 -10.07 -16.98
N VAL A 159 -3.18 -10.14 -16.94
CA VAL A 159 -2.31 -9.38 -16.03
C VAL A 159 -2.54 -7.87 -16.18
N SER A 160 -2.96 -7.24 -15.08
CA SER A 160 -3.32 -5.81 -15.02
C SER A 160 -2.24 -4.88 -14.46
N TRP A 161 -1.07 -5.42 -14.14
CA TRP A 161 0.10 -4.71 -13.59
C TRP A 161 1.32 -4.90 -14.51
N ILE A 162 2.42 -4.20 -14.24
CA ILE A 162 3.70 -4.47 -14.92
C ILE A 162 4.45 -5.55 -14.14
N PRO A 163 4.65 -6.77 -14.66
CA PRO A 163 5.40 -7.78 -13.92
C PRO A 163 6.89 -7.43 -13.90
N ALA A 164 7.53 -7.69 -12.76
CA ALA A 164 8.98 -7.68 -12.68
C ALA A 164 9.57 -8.85 -13.51
N LEU A 165 10.85 -8.74 -13.86
CA LEU A 165 11.56 -9.85 -14.48
C LEU A 165 11.63 -11.05 -13.54
N GLU A 166 11.88 -10.82 -12.27
CA GLU A 166 11.98 -11.86 -11.24
C GLU A 166 11.31 -11.40 -9.93
N PRO A 167 10.99 -12.34 -9.02
CA PRO A 167 10.60 -11.99 -7.65
C PRO A 167 11.66 -11.14 -6.95
N ILE A 168 11.23 -10.26 -6.05
CA ILE A 168 12.15 -9.50 -5.19
C ILE A 168 12.65 -10.41 -4.08
N VAL A 169 13.96 -10.50 -3.94
CA VAL A 169 14.60 -11.22 -2.84
C VAL A 169 14.75 -10.27 -1.65
N LEU A 170 14.21 -10.66 -0.49
CA LEU A 170 14.37 -9.94 0.78
C LEU A 170 14.97 -10.87 1.84
N PRO A 171 15.64 -10.32 2.87
CA PRO A 171 16.28 -11.13 3.91
C PRO A 171 15.27 -11.93 4.74
N THR A 172 15.66 -13.13 5.20
CA THR A 172 14.85 -13.98 6.07
C THR A 172 14.51 -13.30 7.40
N GLU A 173 15.36 -12.41 7.89
CA GLU A 173 15.11 -11.61 9.10
C GLU A 173 13.84 -10.76 8.96
N LEU A 174 13.60 -10.20 7.76
CA LEU A 174 12.38 -9.45 7.50
C LEU A 174 11.15 -10.37 7.54
N ARG A 175 11.27 -11.61 7.06
CA ARG A 175 10.20 -12.61 7.17
C ARG A 175 9.84 -12.89 8.63
N GLN A 176 10.85 -13.05 9.49
CA GLN A 176 10.65 -13.29 10.91
C GLN A 176 10.00 -12.09 11.61
N GLN A 177 10.41 -10.87 11.25
CA GLN A 177 9.76 -9.64 11.75
C GLN A 177 8.30 -9.56 11.33
N LEU A 178 7.98 -9.89 10.07
CA LEU A 178 6.60 -9.93 9.56
C LEU A 178 5.75 -10.97 10.28
N GLN A 179 6.31 -12.13 10.63
CA GLN A 179 5.61 -13.14 11.41
C GLN A 179 5.28 -12.64 12.83
N ARG A 180 6.24 -12.04 13.54
CA ARG A 180 5.96 -11.41 14.85
C ARG A 180 4.92 -10.30 14.77
N LEU A 181 5.00 -9.49 13.71
CA LEU A 181 4.01 -8.46 13.42
C LEU A 181 2.62 -9.06 13.18
N ALA A 182 2.53 -10.21 12.49
CA ALA A 182 1.26 -10.88 12.23
C ALA A 182 0.57 -11.31 13.53
N ASP A 183 1.30 -11.95 14.44
CA ASP A 183 0.79 -12.33 15.76
C ASP A 183 0.33 -11.10 16.56
N ALA A 184 1.14 -10.04 16.56
CA ALA A 184 0.82 -8.81 17.29
C ALA A 184 -0.42 -8.09 16.72
N VAL A 185 -0.61 -8.09 15.40
CA VAL A 185 -1.79 -7.51 14.75
C VAL A 185 -3.07 -8.29 15.09
N LEU A 186 -3.01 -9.62 15.12
CA LEU A 186 -4.16 -10.42 15.57
C LEU A 186 -4.50 -10.12 17.04
N LEU A 187 -3.50 -10.01 17.92
CA LEU A 187 -3.70 -9.61 19.31
C LEU A 187 -4.30 -8.20 19.46
N LEU A 188 -3.91 -7.24 18.61
CA LEU A 188 -4.51 -5.90 18.60
C LEU A 188 -6.02 -5.96 18.31
N ASN A 189 -6.42 -6.75 17.31
CA ASN A 189 -7.83 -6.91 16.97
C ASN A 189 -8.60 -7.57 18.13
N ASP A 190 -8.05 -8.65 18.70
CA ASP A 190 -8.68 -9.36 19.82
C ASP A 190 -8.81 -8.45 21.06
N ALA A 191 -7.78 -7.63 21.35
CA ALA A 191 -7.80 -6.65 22.43
C ALA A 191 -8.86 -5.57 22.22
N VAL A 192 -8.97 -5.05 20.99
CA VAL A 192 -9.98 -4.04 20.66
C VAL A 192 -11.39 -4.60 20.86
N THR A 193 -11.67 -5.79 20.33
CA THR A 193 -12.98 -6.45 20.53
C THR A 193 -13.26 -6.69 22.02
N ALA A 194 -12.29 -7.20 22.78
CA ALA A 194 -12.45 -7.52 24.19
C ALA A 194 -12.67 -6.27 25.07
N CYS A 195 -11.96 -5.18 24.79
CA CYS A 195 -12.04 -3.95 25.58
C CYS A 195 -13.19 -3.03 25.15
N TYR A 196 -13.72 -3.20 23.92
CA TYR A 196 -14.67 -2.27 23.31
C TYR A 196 -15.87 -1.97 24.21
N THR A 197 -16.50 -2.96 24.84
CA THR A 197 -17.72 -2.71 25.65
C THR A 197 -17.43 -2.12 27.04
N SER A 198 -16.19 -2.22 27.53
CA SER A 198 -15.83 -1.85 28.90
C SER A 198 -15.00 -0.56 29.02
N ASP A 199 -14.41 -0.08 27.92
CA ASP A 199 -13.57 1.11 27.91
C ASP A 199 -14.21 2.24 27.09
N SER A 200 -14.65 3.29 27.77
CA SER A 200 -15.30 4.43 27.12
C SER A 200 -14.37 5.22 26.20
N ALA A 201 -13.07 5.29 26.50
CA ALA A 201 -12.11 5.99 25.64
C ALA A 201 -11.90 5.24 24.31
N LEU A 202 -11.90 3.90 24.36
CA LEU A 202 -11.86 3.07 23.15
C LEU A 202 -13.16 3.20 22.33
N GLN A 203 -14.32 3.19 22.99
CA GLN A 203 -15.60 3.44 22.33
C GLN A 203 -15.62 4.82 21.67
N ASP A 204 -15.26 5.86 22.41
CA ASP A 204 -15.21 7.23 21.90
C ASP A 204 -14.28 7.33 20.69
N LEU A 205 -13.11 6.68 20.73
CA LEU A 205 -12.17 6.66 19.62
C LEU A 205 -12.79 6.01 18.36
N LEU A 206 -13.37 4.82 18.50
CA LEU A 206 -13.82 4.00 17.37
C LEU A 206 -15.23 4.36 16.85
N THR A 207 -16.05 5.02 17.67
CA THR A 207 -17.41 5.44 17.30
C THR A 207 -17.52 6.87 16.85
N ARG A 208 -16.49 7.70 17.09
CA ARG A 208 -16.52 9.11 16.74
C ARG A 208 -16.75 9.31 15.25
N ASN A 209 -17.81 10.05 14.96
CA ASN A 209 -18.26 10.39 13.62
C ASN A 209 -18.55 9.14 12.76
N VAL A 210 -18.83 7.97 13.34
CA VAL A 210 -19.46 6.88 12.61
C VAL A 210 -20.86 7.33 12.19
N PRO A 211 -21.20 7.36 10.89
CA PRO A 211 -22.53 7.77 10.46
C PRO A 211 -23.62 6.86 11.04
N SER A 212 -24.75 7.42 11.46
CA SER A 212 -25.85 6.66 12.08
C SER A 212 -26.45 5.56 11.21
N ARG A 213 -26.25 5.63 9.88
CA ARG A 213 -26.65 4.57 8.95
C ARG A 213 -25.78 3.30 9.03
N ILE A 214 -24.59 3.39 9.61
CA ILE A 214 -23.72 2.22 9.85
C ILE A 214 -24.23 1.52 11.11
N PRO A 215 -24.76 0.30 10.99
CA PRO A 215 -25.28 -0.39 12.16
C PRO A 215 -24.12 -0.77 13.09
N GLN A 216 -24.25 -0.47 14.38
CA GLN A 216 -23.24 -0.77 15.40
C GLN A 216 -23.28 -2.25 15.83
N ILE A 217 -23.22 -3.16 14.85
CA ILE A 217 -23.21 -4.60 15.08
C ILE A 217 -21.83 -5.02 15.59
N MET A 218 -21.83 -5.82 16.65
CA MET A 218 -20.64 -6.39 17.29
C MET A 218 -20.83 -7.90 17.49
N ALA A 219 -20.72 -8.68 16.41
CA ALA A 219 -20.84 -10.12 16.49
C ALA A 219 -19.63 -10.74 17.22
N PRO A 220 -19.79 -11.71 18.15
CA PRO A 220 -18.66 -12.31 18.86
C PRO A 220 -17.76 -13.11 17.92
N GLY A 221 -16.44 -12.98 18.05
CA GLY A 221 -15.48 -13.75 17.24
C GLY A 221 -14.12 -13.08 17.16
N THR A 222 -13.20 -13.71 16.41
CA THR A 222 -11.82 -13.25 16.18
C THR A 222 -11.59 -12.90 14.73
N VAL A 223 -10.69 -11.94 14.48
CA VAL A 223 -10.18 -11.70 13.12
C VAL A 223 -9.35 -12.90 12.69
N ASP A 224 -9.72 -13.49 11.55
CA ASP A 224 -9.12 -14.70 11.00
C ASP A 224 -8.22 -14.41 9.81
N VAL A 225 -8.53 -13.39 9.01
CA VAL A 225 -7.76 -13.04 7.82
C VAL A 225 -7.57 -11.54 7.75
N ILE A 226 -6.32 -11.09 7.74
CA ILE A 226 -6.01 -9.67 7.59
C ILE A 226 -4.85 -9.50 6.61
N ARG A 227 -4.93 -8.46 5.77
CA ARG A 227 -3.85 -8.09 4.86
C ARG A 227 -3.40 -6.68 5.20
N PRO A 228 -2.29 -6.50 5.92
CA PRO A 228 -1.76 -5.16 6.14
C PRO A 228 -1.15 -4.59 4.85
N ASP A 229 -1.30 -3.28 4.65
CA ASP A 229 -0.49 -2.54 3.68
C ASP A 229 0.78 -2.07 4.38
N ILE A 230 1.90 -2.73 4.10
CA ILE A 230 3.19 -2.53 4.76
C ILE A 230 4.13 -1.71 3.87
N VAL A 231 4.78 -0.72 4.43
CA VAL A 231 5.93 -0.05 3.84
C VAL A 231 7.20 -0.59 4.51
N ILE A 232 8.14 -1.07 3.72
CA ILE A 232 9.46 -1.47 4.19
C ILE A 232 10.31 -0.22 4.35
N VAL A 233 10.91 -0.03 5.52
CA VAL A 233 11.87 1.03 5.85
C VAL A 233 13.26 0.43 5.90
N ARG A 234 14.23 1.13 5.30
CA ARG A 234 15.65 0.74 5.38
C ARG A 234 16.23 1.26 6.69
N GLU A 235 16.90 0.38 7.41
CA GLU A 235 17.67 0.68 8.61
C GLU A 235 19.16 0.41 8.38
N LYS A 236 20.00 0.75 9.35
CA LYS A 236 21.45 0.57 9.24
C LYS A 236 21.82 -0.90 8.99
N ASP A 237 21.13 -1.81 9.68
CA ASP A 237 21.46 -3.23 9.73
C ASP A 237 20.34 -4.11 9.13
N GLY A 238 19.49 -3.55 8.24
CA GLY A 238 18.47 -4.33 7.55
C GLY A 238 17.21 -3.56 7.19
N PHE A 239 16.08 -4.25 7.26
CA PHE A 239 14.76 -3.70 6.95
C PHE A 239 13.82 -3.83 8.14
N ARG A 240 12.89 -2.89 8.25
CA ARG A 240 11.77 -2.94 9.19
C ARG A 240 10.43 -2.75 8.46
N PRO A 241 9.41 -3.58 8.73
CA PRO A 241 8.07 -3.38 8.20
C PRO A 241 7.33 -2.29 9.00
N VAL A 242 6.62 -1.41 8.29
CA VAL A 242 5.70 -0.44 8.90
C VAL A 242 4.33 -0.55 8.25
N VAL A 243 3.34 -1.01 9.01
CA VAL A 243 1.93 -1.06 8.62
C VAL A 243 1.38 0.36 8.49
N THR A 244 0.76 0.63 7.35
CA THR A 244 0.09 1.92 7.07
C THR A 244 -1.43 1.79 7.03
N GLU A 245 -1.93 0.56 6.89
CA GLU A 245 -3.35 0.21 6.86
C GLU A 245 -3.55 -1.27 7.23
N LEU A 246 -4.70 -1.59 7.82
CA LEU A 246 -5.09 -2.93 8.24
C LEU A 246 -6.38 -3.32 7.52
N GLU A 247 -6.28 -4.22 6.55
CA GLU A 247 -7.39 -4.52 5.63
C GLU A 247 -8.10 -5.81 6.03
N SER A 248 -9.33 -5.67 6.53
CA SER A 248 -10.18 -6.77 7.01
C SER A 248 -11.11 -7.36 5.94
N ALA A 249 -11.20 -6.74 4.77
CA ALA A 249 -11.82 -7.30 3.57
C ALA A 249 -10.82 -7.30 2.39
N PRO A 250 -9.66 -7.97 2.52
CA PRO A 250 -8.58 -7.83 1.55
C PRO A 250 -8.79 -8.58 0.22
N ALA A 251 -8.67 -7.85 -0.89
CA ALA A 251 -8.57 -8.42 -2.23
C ALA A 251 -7.20 -9.09 -2.51
N GLY A 252 -6.98 -9.57 -3.73
CA GLY A 252 -5.65 -9.88 -4.27
C GLY A 252 -5.12 -11.28 -3.96
N MET A 253 -5.93 -12.16 -3.37
CA MET A 253 -5.56 -13.57 -3.18
C MET A 253 -5.39 -14.28 -4.53
N GLY A 254 -6.26 -13.99 -5.51
CA GLY A 254 -6.13 -14.54 -6.85
C GLY A 254 -4.98 -13.93 -7.64
N MET A 255 -4.68 -12.65 -7.41
CA MET A 255 -3.51 -12.01 -8.02
C MET A 255 -2.21 -12.64 -7.51
N LEU A 256 -2.10 -12.84 -6.20
CA LEU A 256 -0.95 -13.51 -5.58
C LEU A 256 -0.79 -14.93 -6.12
N HIS A 257 -1.88 -15.71 -6.19
CA HIS A 257 -1.85 -17.05 -6.77
C HIS A 257 -1.44 -17.05 -8.25
N ALA A 258 -1.99 -16.14 -9.07
CA ALA A 258 -1.60 -16.01 -10.47
C ALA A 258 -0.12 -15.69 -10.60
N MET A 259 0.43 -14.80 -9.77
CA MET A 259 1.87 -14.54 -9.73
C MET A 259 2.67 -15.80 -9.35
N GLU A 260 2.27 -16.56 -8.32
CA GLU A 260 2.95 -17.82 -7.93
C GLU A 260 3.05 -18.78 -9.13
N VAL A 261 1.94 -18.98 -9.85
CA VAL A 261 1.88 -19.78 -11.09
C VAL A 261 2.77 -19.20 -12.19
N GLY A 262 2.71 -17.88 -12.39
CA GLY A 262 3.47 -17.16 -13.41
C GLY A 262 4.98 -17.25 -13.22
N TYR A 263 5.45 -17.02 -12.00
CA TYR A 263 6.87 -17.12 -11.64
C TYR A 263 7.34 -18.56 -11.41
N GLY A 264 6.42 -19.52 -11.29
CA GLY A 264 6.75 -20.93 -11.07
C GLY A 264 7.35 -21.17 -9.68
N VAL A 265 6.83 -20.47 -8.67
CA VAL A 265 7.17 -20.68 -7.26
C VAL A 265 6.05 -21.45 -6.54
N ASP A 266 6.34 -21.96 -5.36
CA ASP A 266 5.38 -22.71 -4.56
C ASP A 266 4.13 -21.87 -4.22
N THR A 267 2.96 -22.49 -4.29
CA THR A 267 1.65 -21.85 -4.11
C THR A 267 1.27 -21.68 -2.64
N THR A 268 2.13 -21.02 -1.85
CA THR A 268 1.96 -21.02 -0.39
C THR A 268 0.69 -20.31 0.07
N MET A 269 0.20 -19.31 -0.65
CA MET A 269 -1.10 -18.68 -0.34
C MET A 269 -2.23 -19.70 -0.37
N LEU A 270 -2.32 -20.49 -1.45
CA LEU A 270 -3.39 -21.47 -1.63
C LEU A 270 -3.28 -22.60 -0.61
N ASP A 271 -2.08 -23.15 -0.41
CA ASP A 271 -1.86 -24.29 0.48
C ASP A 271 -2.18 -23.92 1.94
N ARG A 272 -1.74 -22.74 2.41
CA ARG A 272 -2.08 -22.25 3.76
C ARG A 272 -3.56 -21.93 3.94
N PHE A 273 -4.22 -21.43 2.90
CA PHE A 273 -5.65 -21.17 2.97
C PHE A 273 -6.47 -22.46 3.01
N ILE A 274 -6.05 -23.51 2.30
CA ILE A 274 -6.67 -24.85 2.39
C ILE A 274 -6.51 -25.44 3.79
N GLU A 275 -5.32 -25.30 4.39
CA GLU A 275 -5.08 -25.70 5.80
C GLU A 275 -6.02 -24.95 6.76
N TYR A 276 -6.20 -23.63 6.56
CA TYR A 276 -7.14 -22.82 7.32
C TYR A 276 -8.58 -23.32 7.15
N LEU A 277 -9.01 -23.62 5.92
CA LEU A 277 -10.37 -24.09 5.66
C LEU A 277 -10.64 -25.47 6.28
N ASP A 278 -9.63 -26.35 6.41
CA ASP A 278 -9.76 -27.64 7.09
C ASP A 278 -10.91 -28.51 6.54
N GLY A 279 -11.03 -28.55 5.22
CA GLY A 279 -12.09 -29.27 4.50
C GLY A 279 -13.47 -28.63 4.57
N ARG A 280 -13.60 -27.42 5.14
CA ARG A 280 -14.82 -26.60 5.06
C ARG A 280 -15.01 -26.01 3.66
N GLN A 281 -16.26 -25.76 3.31
CA GLN A 281 -16.57 -25.08 2.06
C GLN A 281 -16.40 -23.57 2.19
N TYR A 282 -16.08 -22.89 1.10
CA TYR A 282 -15.73 -21.48 1.08
C TYR A 282 -16.69 -20.65 0.23
N VAL A 283 -17.26 -19.59 0.79
CA VAL A 283 -18.17 -18.70 0.07
C VAL A 283 -17.68 -17.28 0.22
N ILE A 284 -17.37 -16.63 -0.90
CA ILE A 284 -17.14 -15.19 -0.95
C ILE A 284 -18.49 -14.52 -1.15
N PHE A 285 -19.00 -13.86 -0.11
CA PHE A 285 -20.19 -13.02 -0.20
C PHE A 285 -19.77 -11.58 -0.55
N ALA A 286 -19.92 -11.21 -1.82
CA ALA A 286 -19.33 -10.01 -2.40
C ALA A 286 -20.36 -8.89 -2.63
N THR A 287 -19.97 -7.64 -2.35
CA THR A 287 -20.74 -6.47 -2.79
C THR A 287 -20.52 -6.18 -4.27
N HIS A 288 -21.58 -5.89 -5.01
CA HIS A 288 -21.51 -5.44 -6.40
C HIS A 288 -20.73 -4.12 -6.58
N GLN A 289 -20.59 -3.31 -5.52
CA GLN A 289 -19.84 -2.05 -5.57
C GLN A 289 -18.35 -2.26 -5.83
N TRP A 290 -17.85 -3.47 -5.59
CA TRP A 290 -16.45 -3.87 -5.73
C TRP A 290 -16.25 -4.93 -6.82
N ALA A 291 -17.17 -4.96 -7.79
CA ALA A 291 -17.17 -5.95 -8.86
C ALA A 291 -15.86 -5.93 -9.68
N GLU A 292 -15.05 -4.87 -9.62
CA GLU A 292 -13.73 -4.82 -10.26
C GLU A 292 -12.80 -5.98 -9.90
N TYR A 293 -12.96 -6.57 -8.71
CA TYR A 293 -12.13 -7.67 -8.22
C TYR A 293 -12.68 -9.06 -8.59
N THR A 294 -13.82 -9.15 -9.29
CA THR A 294 -14.49 -10.45 -9.53
C THR A 294 -13.56 -11.50 -10.12
N PHE A 295 -12.71 -11.12 -11.09
CA PHE A 295 -11.85 -12.07 -11.79
C PHE A 295 -10.68 -12.57 -10.92
N GLU A 296 -10.13 -11.76 -10.01
CA GLU A 296 -9.13 -12.27 -9.06
C GLU A 296 -9.77 -13.16 -7.99
N LEU A 297 -10.94 -12.79 -7.47
CA LEU A 297 -11.68 -13.67 -6.56
C LEU A 297 -12.02 -15.01 -7.24
N ALA A 298 -12.38 -14.98 -8.52
CA ALA A 298 -12.74 -16.17 -9.29
C ALA A 298 -11.55 -17.09 -9.53
N VAL A 299 -10.37 -16.53 -9.84
CA VAL A 299 -9.10 -17.28 -9.92
C VAL A 299 -8.84 -18.03 -8.62
N PHE A 300 -9.01 -17.36 -7.47
CA PHE A 300 -8.77 -17.98 -6.18
C PHE A 300 -9.78 -19.10 -5.88
N CYS A 301 -11.08 -18.87 -6.14
CA CYS A 301 -12.10 -19.92 -6.03
C CYS A 301 -11.83 -21.11 -6.96
N GLN A 302 -11.43 -20.88 -8.21
CA GLN A 302 -11.09 -21.94 -9.15
C GLN A 302 -9.88 -22.77 -8.67
N ALA A 303 -8.86 -22.11 -8.14
CA ALA A 303 -7.68 -22.77 -7.57
C ALA A 303 -8.07 -23.68 -6.38
N LEU A 304 -8.91 -23.19 -5.46
CA LEU A 304 -9.47 -23.98 -4.36
C LEU A 304 -10.25 -25.21 -4.86
N ARG A 305 -11.13 -25.01 -5.85
CA ARG A 305 -11.92 -26.09 -6.45
C ARG A 305 -11.07 -27.16 -7.13
N THR A 306 -9.99 -26.74 -7.79
CA THR A 306 -9.02 -27.67 -8.41
C THR A 306 -8.29 -28.51 -7.36
N ARG A 307 -8.18 -28.03 -6.12
CA ARG A 307 -7.67 -28.77 -4.96
C ARG A 307 -8.76 -29.49 -4.16
N GLY A 308 -9.98 -29.59 -4.69
CA GLY A 308 -11.10 -30.31 -4.09
C GLY A 308 -11.88 -29.54 -3.03
N VAL A 309 -11.62 -28.24 -2.83
CA VAL A 309 -12.38 -27.40 -1.90
C VAL A 309 -13.57 -26.76 -2.63
N PRO A 310 -14.82 -27.03 -2.22
CA PRO A 310 -15.97 -26.34 -2.79
C PRO A 310 -15.91 -24.84 -2.49
N ALA A 311 -15.80 -24.02 -3.54
CA ALA A 311 -15.72 -22.57 -3.42
C ALA A 311 -16.68 -21.86 -4.38
N TRP A 312 -17.26 -20.75 -3.93
CA TRP A 312 -18.21 -19.92 -4.70
C TRP A 312 -18.04 -18.42 -4.43
N ILE A 313 -18.48 -17.61 -5.39
CA ILE A 313 -18.72 -16.18 -5.23
C ILE A 313 -20.23 -15.95 -5.35
N ILE A 314 -20.82 -15.27 -4.36
CA ILE A 314 -22.23 -14.89 -4.37
C ILE A 314 -22.32 -13.37 -4.18
N PHE A 315 -22.91 -12.69 -5.15
CA PHE A 315 -23.12 -11.24 -5.07
C PHE A 315 -24.36 -10.86 -4.25
N ASP A 316 -24.29 -9.69 -3.60
CA ASP A 316 -25.40 -9.03 -2.90
C ASP A 316 -26.51 -8.49 -3.83
N ARG A 317 -26.32 -8.64 -5.15
CA ARG A 317 -27.25 -8.25 -6.22
C ARG A 317 -27.34 -9.33 -7.29
N LEU A 318 -28.33 -9.19 -8.17
CA LEU A 318 -28.43 -9.99 -9.40
C LEU A 318 -27.22 -9.72 -10.31
N LEU A 319 -26.73 -10.73 -11.02
CA LEU A 319 -25.54 -10.57 -11.86
C LEU A 319 -25.78 -9.59 -13.02
N GLU A 320 -27.02 -9.45 -13.49
CA GLU A 320 -27.42 -8.45 -14.47
C GLU A 320 -27.23 -7.02 -13.93
N THR A 321 -27.47 -6.82 -12.62
CA THR A 321 -27.20 -5.54 -11.95
C THR A 321 -25.69 -5.30 -11.82
N VAL A 322 -24.91 -6.34 -11.54
CA VAL A 322 -23.43 -6.26 -11.49
C VAL A 322 -22.87 -5.91 -12.87
N GLN A 323 -23.37 -6.54 -13.93
CA GLN A 323 -23.05 -6.24 -15.33
C GLN A 323 -23.35 -4.79 -15.71
N GLU A 324 -24.51 -4.29 -15.31
CA GLU A 324 -24.90 -2.91 -15.57
C GLU A 324 -24.04 -1.92 -14.79
N HIS A 325 -23.69 -2.25 -13.54
CA HIS A 325 -22.71 -1.49 -12.76
C HIS A 325 -21.37 -1.43 -13.50
N ALA A 326 -20.82 -2.57 -13.92
CA ALA A 326 -19.56 -2.65 -14.65
C ALA A 326 -19.57 -1.79 -15.92
N ARG A 327 -20.63 -1.83 -16.73
CA ARG A 327 -20.77 -0.98 -17.94
C ARG A 327 -20.75 0.51 -17.64
N LYS A 328 -21.32 0.92 -16.50
CA LYS A 328 -21.42 2.33 -16.10
C LYS A 328 -20.15 2.85 -15.43
N THR A 329 -19.51 2.04 -14.59
CA THR A 329 -18.45 2.51 -13.69
C THR A 329 -17.05 2.12 -14.14
N TRP A 330 -16.89 1.07 -14.96
CA TRP A 330 -15.59 0.69 -15.48
C TRP A 330 -15.28 1.54 -16.70
N GLN A 331 -14.53 2.60 -16.46
CA GLN A 331 -14.05 3.50 -17.49
C GLN A 331 -12.60 3.19 -17.84
N LEU A 332 -12.32 3.11 -19.14
CA LEU A 332 -10.95 3.04 -19.64
C LEU A 332 -10.22 4.33 -19.23
N PRO A 333 -9.01 4.25 -18.66
CA PRO A 333 -8.23 5.44 -18.35
C PRO A 333 -7.97 6.29 -19.61
N PRO A 334 -8.06 7.64 -19.55
CA PRO A 334 -7.91 8.50 -20.73
C PRO A 334 -6.60 8.36 -21.51
N ASN A 335 -5.54 7.87 -20.84
CA ASN A 335 -4.22 7.63 -21.42
C ASN A 335 -3.80 6.16 -21.28
N ALA A 336 -4.77 5.24 -21.35
CA ALA A 336 -4.48 3.81 -21.32
C ALA A 336 -3.56 3.43 -22.49
N PRO A 337 -2.48 2.66 -22.24
CA PRO A 337 -1.64 2.11 -23.31
C PRO A 337 -2.46 1.25 -24.29
N GLU A 338 -2.02 1.14 -25.53
CA GLU A 338 -2.73 0.39 -26.59
C GLU A 338 -3.07 -1.06 -26.17
N HIS A 339 -2.14 -1.76 -25.52
CA HIS A 339 -2.40 -3.12 -25.03
C HIS A 339 -3.52 -3.19 -23.98
N VAL A 340 -3.74 -2.13 -23.19
CA VAL A 340 -4.86 -2.03 -22.23
C VAL A 340 -6.16 -1.75 -22.99
N CYS A 341 -6.13 -0.84 -23.98
CA CYS A 341 -7.29 -0.56 -24.82
C CYS A 341 -7.80 -1.83 -25.53
N ASN A 342 -6.87 -2.63 -26.08
CA ASN A 342 -7.18 -3.87 -26.79
C ASN A 342 -7.71 -4.97 -25.87
N ALA A 343 -7.35 -4.94 -24.58
CA ALA A 343 -7.78 -5.92 -23.58
C ALA A 343 -9.00 -5.46 -22.76
N TRP A 344 -9.58 -4.29 -23.08
CA TRP A 344 -10.67 -3.71 -22.31
C TRP A 344 -12.03 -4.30 -22.69
N ASP A 345 -12.68 -4.93 -21.72
CA ASP A 345 -13.91 -5.70 -21.89
C ASP A 345 -14.85 -5.48 -20.70
N THR A 346 -15.94 -4.75 -20.94
CA THR A 346 -16.99 -4.50 -19.93
C THR A 346 -18.16 -5.50 -20.02
N ASP A 347 -18.08 -6.50 -20.91
CA ASP A 347 -19.03 -7.63 -20.97
C ASP A 347 -18.73 -8.64 -19.85
N PHE A 348 -19.00 -8.23 -18.62
CA PHE A 348 -18.83 -9.00 -17.39
C PHE A 348 -19.42 -10.42 -17.47
N LEU A 349 -20.68 -10.57 -17.89
CA LEU A 349 -21.35 -11.88 -17.96
C LEU A 349 -20.79 -12.76 -19.07
N GLY A 350 -20.55 -12.19 -20.25
CA GLY A 350 -19.93 -12.95 -21.32
C GLY A 350 -18.50 -13.35 -20.98
N ARG A 351 -17.73 -12.51 -20.28
CA ARG A 351 -16.38 -12.85 -19.81
C ARG A 351 -16.40 -13.97 -18.76
N ILE A 352 -17.30 -13.92 -17.79
CA ILE A 352 -17.52 -15.02 -16.84
C ILE A 352 -17.81 -16.34 -17.57
N THR A 353 -18.61 -16.28 -18.65
CA THR A 353 -18.95 -17.46 -19.45
C THR A 353 -17.75 -17.97 -20.25
N ARG A 354 -17.03 -17.08 -20.95
CA ARG A 354 -15.82 -17.42 -21.73
C ARG A 354 -14.71 -18.05 -20.89
N LEU A 355 -14.55 -17.59 -19.65
CA LEU A 355 -13.55 -18.09 -18.71
C LEU A 355 -14.01 -19.33 -17.92
N GLY A 356 -15.25 -19.80 -18.12
CA GLY A 356 -15.79 -20.95 -17.40
C GLY A 356 -16.13 -20.68 -15.92
N PHE A 357 -16.20 -19.42 -15.49
CA PHE A 357 -16.47 -19.05 -14.10
C PHE A 357 -17.96 -19.11 -13.73
N ARG A 358 -18.86 -19.29 -14.71
CA ARG A 358 -20.31 -19.30 -14.47
C ARG A 358 -20.76 -20.39 -13.50
N GLU A 359 -20.02 -21.49 -13.40
CA GLU A 359 -20.34 -22.62 -12.51
C GLU A 359 -20.31 -22.27 -11.02
N PHE A 360 -19.55 -21.25 -10.64
CA PHE A 360 -19.35 -20.89 -9.23
C PHE A 360 -19.49 -19.40 -8.91
N ILE A 361 -19.88 -18.57 -9.88
CA ILE A 361 -20.30 -17.18 -9.66
C ILE A 361 -21.82 -17.07 -9.76
N ARG A 362 -22.42 -16.55 -8.69
CA ARG A 362 -23.87 -16.50 -8.49
C ARG A 362 -24.36 -15.11 -8.12
N GLY A 363 -25.62 -14.83 -8.46
CA GLY A 363 -26.32 -13.61 -8.04
C GLY A 363 -27.13 -13.81 -6.76
N SER A 364 -27.68 -12.71 -6.24
CA SER A 364 -28.43 -12.70 -4.97
C SER A 364 -29.67 -13.61 -4.93
N HIS A 365 -30.28 -13.95 -6.07
CA HIS A 365 -31.42 -14.89 -6.13
C HIS A 365 -31.01 -16.34 -5.84
N GLU A 366 -29.72 -16.64 -5.95
CA GLU A 366 -29.13 -17.95 -5.68
C GLU A 366 -28.50 -18.01 -4.28
N LEU A 367 -28.68 -16.96 -3.47
CA LEU A 367 -28.22 -16.94 -2.09
C LEU A 367 -28.98 -18.01 -1.29
N PRO A 368 -28.30 -19.00 -0.69
CA PRO A 368 -28.96 -19.99 0.14
C PRO A 368 -29.68 -19.31 1.31
N LYS A 369 -30.88 -19.79 1.64
CA LYS A 369 -31.58 -19.34 2.86
C LYS A 369 -30.79 -19.70 4.12
N GLN A 370 -30.05 -20.80 4.07
CA GLN A 370 -29.17 -21.29 5.12
C GLN A 370 -27.92 -21.88 4.48
N PHE A 371 -26.79 -21.69 5.14
CA PHE A 371 -25.54 -22.35 4.81
C PHE A 371 -25.39 -23.64 5.62
N ASP A 372 -24.61 -24.58 5.09
CA ASP A 372 -24.15 -25.76 5.82
C ASP A 372 -23.26 -25.32 7.01
N ASP A 373 -23.30 -26.02 8.14
CA ASP A 373 -22.52 -25.68 9.34
C ASP A 373 -21.00 -25.70 9.10
N ARG A 374 -20.55 -26.42 8.06
CA ARG A 374 -19.16 -26.44 7.57
C ARG A 374 -18.86 -25.35 6.54
N THR A 375 -19.65 -24.28 6.49
CA THR A 375 -19.40 -23.14 5.59
C THR A 375 -18.54 -22.08 6.26
N VAL A 376 -17.52 -21.64 5.53
CA VAL A 376 -16.76 -20.42 5.82
C VAL A 376 -17.19 -19.34 4.84
N VAL A 377 -17.78 -18.26 5.35
CA VAL A 377 -18.25 -17.12 4.57
C VAL A 377 -17.25 -15.98 4.70
N TYR A 378 -16.64 -15.56 3.61
CA TYR A 378 -15.82 -14.37 3.54
C TYR A 378 -16.61 -13.20 2.99
N ARG A 379 -16.80 -12.17 3.81
CA ARG A 379 -17.47 -10.95 3.38
C ARG A 379 -16.50 -10.05 2.63
N PHE A 380 -16.70 -9.93 1.32
CA PHE A 380 -15.91 -9.06 0.46
C PHE A 380 -16.59 -7.70 0.25
N GLY A 381 -16.22 -6.75 1.10
CA GLY A 381 -16.75 -5.39 1.18
C GLY A 381 -16.81 -4.91 2.63
N TYR A 382 -16.93 -3.60 2.83
CA TYR A 382 -17.07 -2.97 4.14
C TYR A 382 -18.53 -2.78 4.55
N PHE A 383 -18.78 -2.45 5.82
CA PHE A 383 -20.14 -2.20 6.35
C PHE A 383 -20.91 -1.17 5.51
N ASP A 384 -20.24 -0.12 5.02
CA ASP A 384 -20.89 0.91 4.20
C ASP A 384 -21.23 0.46 2.78
N ASN A 385 -20.75 -0.71 2.36
CA ASN A 385 -21.08 -1.33 1.06
C ASN A 385 -22.31 -2.23 1.11
N PHE A 386 -22.77 -2.61 2.30
CA PHE A 386 -23.90 -3.51 2.49
C PHE A 386 -25.11 -2.77 3.06
N SER A 387 -26.31 -3.24 2.74
CA SER A 387 -27.51 -2.76 3.41
C SER A 387 -27.55 -3.28 4.85
N ARG A 388 -28.27 -2.57 5.74
CA ARG A 388 -28.49 -3.03 7.12
C ARG A 388 -29.03 -4.46 7.17
N GLY A 389 -30.07 -4.76 6.39
CA GLY A 389 -30.66 -6.10 6.34
C GLY A 389 -29.68 -7.18 5.87
N THR A 390 -28.74 -6.83 4.99
CA THR A 390 -27.67 -7.76 4.56
C THR A 390 -26.68 -8.04 5.69
N LEU A 391 -26.31 -7.03 6.48
CA LEU A 391 -25.43 -7.21 7.64
C LEU A 391 -26.12 -7.98 8.77
N GLU A 392 -27.40 -7.72 9.01
CA GLU A 392 -28.24 -8.49 9.95
C GLU A 392 -28.33 -9.96 9.52
N GLN A 393 -28.48 -10.24 8.22
CA GLN A 393 -28.46 -11.61 7.71
C GLN A 393 -27.11 -12.33 7.96
N MET A 394 -25.98 -11.63 7.81
CA MET A 394 -24.66 -12.21 8.13
C MET A 394 -24.51 -12.48 9.63
N LEU A 395 -25.03 -11.57 10.47
CA LEU A 395 -25.07 -11.77 11.91
C LEU A 395 -25.89 -13.01 12.27
N GLU A 396 -27.05 -13.20 11.64
CA GLU A 396 -27.87 -14.40 11.83
C GLU A 396 -27.13 -15.69 11.42
N TRP A 397 -26.40 -15.68 10.30
CA TRP A 397 -25.56 -16.83 9.91
C TRP A 397 -24.52 -17.16 10.99
N GLN A 398 -23.83 -16.14 11.50
CA GLN A 398 -22.83 -16.32 12.55
C GLN A 398 -23.44 -16.85 13.86
N GLN A 399 -24.63 -16.38 14.24
CA GLN A 399 -25.39 -16.88 15.39
C GLN A 399 -25.85 -18.33 15.22
N GLN A 400 -26.04 -18.78 13.97
CA GLN A 400 -26.35 -20.17 13.62
C GLN A 400 -25.11 -21.07 13.58
N GLY A 401 -23.92 -20.55 13.88
CA GLY A 401 -22.67 -21.30 13.92
C GLY A 401 -21.86 -21.26 12.63
N ILE A 402 -22.30 -20.53 11.61
CA ILE A 402 -21.51 -20.32 10.38
C ILE A 402 -20.26 -19.52 10.71
N THR A 403 -19.10 -19.98 10.23
CA THR A 403 -17.86 -19.22 10.36
C THR A 403 -17.88 -18.07 9.35
N VAL A 404 -17.92 -16.82 9.83
CA VAL A 404 -17.70 -15.64 8.98
C VAL A 404 -16.25 -15.22 9.16
N ILE A 405 -15.46 -15.20 8.08
CA ILE A 405 -14.08 -14.71 8.10
C ILE A 405 -14.12 -13.25 8.46
N ASN A 406 -13.52 -12.95 9.62
CA ASN A 406 -13.67 -11.72 10.37
C ASN A 406 -15.13 -11.50 10.78
N PRO A 407 -15.43 -11.45 12.09
CA PRO A 407 -16.79 -11.31 12.55
C PRO A 407 -17.40 -10.00 12.07
N VAL A 408 -18.73 -9.96 11.96
CA VAL A 408 -19.48 -8.75 11.61
C VAL A 408 -19.35 -7.72 12.74
N GLN A 409 -18.26 -6.96 12.73
CA GLN A 409 -17.90 -5.94 13.71
C GLN A 409 -17.45 -4.67 12.98
N PHE A 410 -18.25 -3.60 13.07
CA PHE A 410 -17.94 -2.37 12.36
C PHE A 410 -16.61 -1.70 12.77
N PRO A 411 -16.13 -1.72 14.04
CA PRO A 411 -14.96 -0.94 14.41
C PRO A 411 -13.65 -1.49 13.82
N LEU A 412 -13.63 -2.77 13.43
CA LEU A 412 -12.45 -3.45 12.88
C LEU A 412 -12.11 -3.04 11.44
N GLU A 413 -12.95 -2.24 10.80
CA GLU A 413 -12.78 -1.79 9.41
C GLU A 413 -12.20 -0.39 9.29
N SER A 414 -11.98 0.29 10.42
CA SER A 414 -11.52 1.68 10.40
C SER A 414 -10.01 1.78 10.48
N LYS A 415 -9.43 2.72 9.72
CA LYS A 415 -8.03 3.13 9.91
C LYS A 415 -7.75 3.64 11.34
N VAL A 416 -8.80 4.07 12.05
CA VAL A 416 -8.71 4.48 13.47
C VAL A 416 -8.28 3.33 14.37
N LEU A 417 -8.51 2.06 13.98
CA LEU A 417 -8.11 0.87 14.73
C LEU A 417 -6.63 0.89 15.13
N MET A 418 -5.75 1.37 14.25
CA MET A 418 -4.32 1.47 14.52
C MET A 418 -3.99 2.40 15.70
N ALA A 419 -4.83 3.40 15.98
CA ALA A 419 -4.67 4.30 17.12
C ALA A 419 -5.05 3.65 18.46
N ALA A 420 -5.77 2.52 18.44
CA ALA A 420 -6.23 1.85 19.66
C ALA A 420 -5.08 1.32 20.52
N ILE A 421 -3.90 1.08 19.95
CA ILE A 421 -2.67 0.75 20.72
C ILE A 421 -2.25 1.87 21.67
N GLY A 422 -2.76 3.10 21.50
CA GLY A 422 -2.56 4.21 22.43
C GLY A 422 -3.44 4.11 23.69
N ILE A 423 -4.50 3.29 23.68
CA ILE A 423 -5.45 3.17 24.80
C ILE A 423 -4.86 2.26 25.90
N PRO A 424 -4.81 2.72 27.17
CA PRO A 424 -4.18 1.95 28.24
C PRO A 424 -4.76 0.55 28.48
N SER A 425 -6.08 0.36 28.35
CA SER A 425 -6.72 -0.95 28.53
C SER A 425 -6.32 -1.93 27.43
N VAL A 426 -6.30 -1.49 26.17
CA VAL A 426 -5.84 -2.27 25.01
C VAL A 426 -4.39 -2.68 25.21
N ARG A 427 -3.50 -1.74 25.58
CA ARG A 427 -2.09 -2.04 25.86
C ARG A 427 -1.94 -3.09 26.96
N ARG A 428 -2.65 -2.91 28.08
CA ARG A 428 -2.60 -3.84 29.21
C ARG A 428 -3.04 -5.24 28.79
N TRP A 429 -4.16 -5.34 28.06
CA TRP A 429 -4.70 -6.61 27.60
C TRP A 429 -3.72 -7.38 26.73
N ILE A 430 -3.01 -6.67 25.84
CA ILE A 430 -1.97 -7.25 24.97
C ILE A 430 -0.76 -7.66 25.82
N THR A 431 -0.23 -6.77 26.68
CA THR A 431 0.94 -7.06 27.53
C THR A 431 0.74 -8.29 28.42
N GLU A 432 -0.47 -8.50 28.96
CA GLU A 432 -0.80 -9.68 29.77
C GLU A 432 -0.70 -11.00 29.00
N ARG A 433 -0.72 -10.97 27.66
CA ARG A 433 -0.67 -12.15 26.79
C ARG A 433 0.67 -12.26 26.05
N ASP A 434 1.24 -11.13 25.65
CA ASP A 434 2.49 -11.04 24.93
C ASP A 434 3.08 -9.62 25.13
N GLU A 435 4.11 -9.52 25.97
CA GLU A 435 4.79 -8.25 26.23
C GLU A 435 5.52 -7.70 24.99
N GLU A 436 6.09 -8.60 24.17
CA GLU A 436 6.80 -8.21 22.94
C GLU A 436 5.83 -7.62 21.91
N ALA A 437 4.60 -8.13 21.84
CA ALA A 437 3.60 -7.66 20.88
C ALA A 437 3.32 -6.15 20.98
N VAL A 438 3.31 -5.57 22.18
CA VAL A 438 3.15 -4.10 22.32
C VAL A 438 4.33 -3.36 21.71
N TRP A 439 5.56 -3.82 21.94
CA TRP A 439 6.75 -3.22 21.35
C TRP A 439 6.75 -3.35 19.82
N VAL A 440 6.37 -4.52 19.29
CA VAL A 440 6.23 -4.76 17.85
C VAL A 440 5.21 -3.80 17.23
N LEU A 441 4.01 -3.69 17.81
CA LEU A 441 2.97 -2.78 17.31
C LEU A 441 3.43 -1.31 17.38
N GLN A 442 4.05 -0.89 18.48
CA GLN A 442 4.55 0.47 18.62
C GLN A 442 5.64 0.81 17.61
N THR A 443 6.45 -0.17 17.22
CA THR A 443 7.57 0.03 16.30
C THR A 443 7.17 -0.14 14.83
N CYS A 444 6.17 -0.96 14.56
CA CYS A 444 5.75 -1.37 13.23
C CYS A 444 4.40 -0.79 12.78
N LEU A 445 3.59 -0.16 13.63
CA LEU A 445 2.43 0.62 13.18
C LEU A 445 2.83 2.07 12.88
N ALA A 446 2.38 2.59 11.75
CA ALA A 446 2.44 4.01 11.46
C ALA A 446 1.64 4.77 12.52
N GLU A 447 2.23 5.85 13.05
CA GLU A 447 1.54 6.73 13.99
C GLU A 447 0.27 7.30 13.34
N THR A 448 -0.87 6.94 13.91
CA THR A 448 -2.19 7.27 13.38
C THR A 448 -3.00 7.89 14.50
N ARG A 449 -3.60 9.06 14.24
CA ARG A 449 -4.41 9.79 15.21
C ARG A 449 -5.72 10.19 14.58
N LEU A 450 -6.81 10.10 15.34
CA LEU A 450 -8.10 10.59 14.92
C LEU A 450 -8.04 12.13 14.84
N LEU A 451 -8.32 12.67 13.66
CA LEU A 451 -8.37 14.11 13.45
C LEU A 451 -9.67 14.69 14.02
N ASN A 452 -10.78 13.97 13.93
CA ASN A 452 -12.06 14.43 14.49
C ASN A 452 -11.96 14.59 16.01
N GLY A 453 -12.24 15.80 16.48
CA GLY A 453 -12.15 16.16 17.89
C GLY A 453 -10.72 16.24 18.42
N CYS A 454 -9.72 16.42 17.56
CA CYS A 454 -8.41 16.90 17.99
C CYS A 454 -8.52 18.35 18.51
N THR A 455 -7.68 18.68 19.46
CA THR A 455 -7.52 20.03 20.02
C THR A 455 -6.86 20.99 19.03
N GLU A 456 -6.97 22.30 19.26
CA GLU A 456 -6.22 23.31 18.48
C GLU A 456 -4.70 23.14 18.63
N THR A 457 -4.24 22.69 19.80
CA THR A 457 -2.82 22.44 20.04
C THR A 457 -2.30 21.29 19.19
N GLU A 458 -3.05 20.20 19.07
CA GLU A 458 -2.72 19.08 18.17
C GLU A 458 -2.78 19.50 16.70
N LEU A 459 -3.79 20.26 16.30
CA LEU A 459 -3.90 20.77 14.94
C LEU A 459 -2.72 21.67 14.57
N SER A 460 -2.25 22.49 15.51
CA SER A 460 -1.04 23.30 15.36
C SER A 460 0.23 22.45 15.22
N GLU A 461 0.36 21.35 15.97
CA GLU A 461 1.46 20.38 15.77
C GLU A 461 1.48 19.83 14.35
N TYR A 462 0.35 19.30 13.87
CA TYR A 462 0.25 18.73 12.52
C TYR A 462 0.49 19.77 11.43
N THR A 463 0.17 21.04 11.72
CA THR A 463 0.39 22.17 10.82
C THR A 463 1.86 22.58 10.77
N ASN A 464 2.52 22.68 11.93
CA ASN A 464 3.93 23.04 12.04
C ASN A 464 4.85 21.92 11.53
N ASP A 465 4.43 20.67 11.66
CA ASP A 465 5.17 19.49 11.19
C ASP A 465 4.64 18.95 9.84
N ARG A 466 3.89 19.76 9.08
CA ARG A 466 3.16 19.36 7.85
C ARG A 466 3.91 18.44 6.89
N PRO A 467 5.24 18.56 6.65
CA PRO A 467 5.89 17.74 5.63
C PRO A 467 5.88 16.25 5.95
N PHE A 468 5.67 15.89 7.22
CA PHE A 468 5.68 14.52 7.70
C PHE A 468 4.27 13.97 7.99
N TRP A 469 3.22 14.74 7.76
CA TRP A 469 1.84 14.30 7.99
C TRP A 469 1.07 14.13 6.69
N ILE A 470 0.23 13.11 6.67
CA ILE A 470 -0.79 12.88 5.66
C ILE A 470 -2.15 12.80 6.34
N SER A 471 -3.22 13.10 5.61
CA SER A 471 -4.59 12.94 6.10
C SER A 471 -5.37 12.03 5.16
N LYS A 472 -6.21 11.16 5.75
CA LYS A 472 -7.02 10.15 5.04
C LYS A 472 -8.40 10.04 5.68
N TYR A 473 -9.43 9.81 4.89
CA TYR A 473 -10.71 9.36 5.45
C TYR A 473 -10.53 7.96 5.99
N ALA A 474 -11.04 7.71 7.20
CA ALA A 474 -10.71 6.50 7.94
C ALA A 474 -11.62 5.32 7.59
N ALA A 475 -12.92 5.58 7.40
CA ALA A 475 -13.95 4.65 6.96
C ALA A 475 -15.30 5.37 6.77
N TRP A 476 -16.28 4.65 6.21
CA TRP A 476 -17.73 4.93 6.22
C TRP A 476 -18.23 6.23 5.54
N ASP A 477 -17.46 6.81 4.63
CA ASP A 477 -17.87 8.06 3.96
C ASP A 477 -19.04 7.90 2.97
N GLY A 478 -19.44 6.65 2.65
CA GLY A 478 -20.58 6.35 1.79
C GLY A 478 -20.40 6.51 0.31
N ASN A 479 -19.22 6.97 -0.11
CA ASN A 479 -18.84 7.15 -1.50
C ASN A 479 -17.55 6.38 -1.83
N ASN A 480 -17.11 5.47 -0.93
CA ASN A 480 -15.89 4.69 -1.06
C ASN A 480 -14.63 5.56 -1.27
N GLN A 481 -14.56 6.76 -0.68
CA GLN A 481 -13.38 7.64 -0.79
C GLN A 481 -12.29 7.31 0.26
N SER A 482 -12.67 6.66 1.35
CA SER A 482 -11.81 6.12 2.42
C SER A 482 -10.98 4.96 1.93
N TRP A 483 -11.39 4.36 0.81
CA TRP A 483 -10.76 3.20 0.21
C TRP A 483 -9.90 3.63 -0.98
N GLY A 484 -8.66 3.15 -1.00
CA GLY A 484 -7.65 3.57 -1.97
C GLY A 484 -7.12 5.00 -1.73
N SER A 485 -6.40 5.55 -2.70
CA SER A 485 -5.70 6.83 -2.55
C SER A 485 -6.58 8.08 -2.80
N ARG A 486 -7.92 7.95 -2.78
CA ARG A 486 -8.86 8.99 -3.23
C ARG A 486 -8.98 10.15 -2.24
N SER A 487 -9.00 9.85 -0.94
CA SER A 487 -9.06 10.84 0.13
C SER A 487 -7.68 11.27 0.67
N LEU A 488 -6.59 10.83 0.05
CA LEU A 488 -5.25 11.11 0.56
C LEU A 488 -4.81 12.56 0.27
N GLU A 489 -4.58 13.32 1.33
CA GLU A 489 -3.91 14.62 1.29
C GLU A 489 -2.54 14.54 1.96
N VAL A 490 -1.56 15.23 1.38
CA VAL A 490 -0.15 15.13 1.78
C VAL A 490 0.34 16.50 2.20
N GLY A 491 0.63 16.70 3.48
CA GLY A 491 0.98 18.03 4.00
C GLY A 491 2.21 18.65 3.35
N ALA A 492 3.13 17.83 2.84
CA ALA A 492 4.29 18.29 2.06
C ALA A 492 3.93 19.04 0.76
N GLN A 493 2.75 18.77 0.16
CA GLN A 493 2.28 19.36 -1.10
C GLN A 493 1.60 20.72 -0.95
N HIS A 494 1.37 21.14 0.30
CA HIS A 494 0.60 22.35 0.62
C HIS A 494 1.48 23.41 1.28
N LEU A 495 1.12 24.69 1.09
CA LEU A 495 1.60 25.76 1.97
C LEU A 495 1.01 25.56 3.38
N VAL A 496 1.62 26.16 4.40
CA VAL A 496 1.20 26.02 5.81
C VAL A 496 -0.28 26.38 5.97
N SER A 497 -0.71 27.54 5.46
CA SER A 497 -2.10 27.99 5.54
C SER A 497 -3.08 27.09 4.77
N GLY A 498 -2.66 26.58 3.60
CA GLY A 498 -3.47 25.63 2.83
C GLY A 498 -3.66 24.30 3.55
N TRP A 499 -2.58 23.78 4.15
CA TRP A 499 -2.63 22.56 4.94
C TRP A 499 -3.49 22.72 6.20
N GLU A 500 -3.34 23.83 6.92
CA GLU A 500 -4.17 24.14 8.08
C GLU A 500 -5.66 24.20 7.69
N GLY A 501 -5.99 24.87 6.58
CA GLY A 501 -7.35 24.93 6.04
C GLY A 501 -7.92 23.53 5.75
N ILE A 502 -7.13 22.65 5.13
CA ILE A 502 -7.50 21.26 4.87
C ILE A 502 -7.75 20.50 6.18
N LEU A 503 -6.85 20.60 7.17
CA LEU A 503 -6.99 19.92 8.45
C LEU A 503 -8.24 20.39 9.20
N ARG A 504 -8.50 21.71 9.22
CA ARG A 504 -9.71 22.28 9.83
C ARG A 504 -10.97 21.78 9.13
N GLN A 505 -11.03 21.84 7.80
CA GLN A 505 -12.17 21.32 7.04
C GLN A 505 -12.42 19.84 7.35
N ARG A 506 -11.35 19.03 7.38
CA ARG A 506 -11.42 17.59 7.60
C ARG A 506 -11.79 17.20 9.02
N ARG A 507 -11.39 17.98 10.02
CA ARG A 507 -11.80 17.79 11.43
C ARG A 507 -13.32 17.84 11.58
N GLU A 508 -13.98 18.69 10.79
CA GLU A 508 -15.43 18.91 10.81
C GLU A 508 -16.21 17.92 9.91
N CYS A 509 -15.56 16.96 9.24
CA CYS A 509 -16.25 15.95 8.43
C CYS A 509 -17.19 15.09 9.29
N ALA A 510 -18.35 14.73 8.72
CA ALA A 510 -19.36 13.88 9.37
C ALA A 510 -19.00 12.37 9.40
N TRP A 511 -17.79 12.03 8.98
CA TRP A 511 -17.19 10.70 8.99
C TRP A 511 -15.80 10.77 9.61
N PRO A 512 -15.22 9.66 10.10
CA PRO A 512 -13.89 9.70 10.70
C PRO A 512 -12.81 10.02 9.66
N VAL A 513 -11.86 10.82 10.09
CA VAL A 513 -10.67 11.23 9.36
C VAL A 513 -9.49 11.06 10.30
N VAL A 514 -8.39 10.51 9.78
CA VAL A 514 -7.15 10.38 10.51
C VAL A 514 -6.08 11.31 9.94
N VAL A 515 -5.16 11.71 10.80
CA VAL A 515 -3.82 12.12 10.40
C VAL A 515 -2.88 10.96 10.71
N GLN A 516 -1.98 10.68 9.78
CA GLN A 516 -1.00 9.61 9.90
C GLN A 516 0.38 10.17 9.58
N HIS A 517 1.39 9.75 10.32
CA HIS A 517 2.76 10.16 10.02
C HIS A 517 3.24 9.42 8.77
N MET A 518 3.86 10.15 7.86
CA MET A 518 4.43 9.66 6.62
C MET A 518 5.57 8.69 6.90
N ILE A 519 5.76 7.69 6.04
CA ILE A 519 6.84 6.71 6.14
C ILE A 519 7.86 6.95 5.03
N ASN A 520 9.15 7.00 5.37
CA ASN A 520 10.24 7.00 4.40
C ASN A 520 10.52 5.57 3.93
N SER A 521 9.77 5.14 2.92
CA SER A 521 9.92 3.81 2.31
C SER A 521 11.31 3.59 1.71
N ALA A 522 11.89 2.41 1.93
CA ALA A 522 13.02 1.91 1.15
C ALA A 522 12.75 2.01 -0.36
N ARG A 523 13.81 2.29 -1.11
CA ARG A 523 13.78 2.46 -2.56
C ARG A 523 14.33 1.23 -3.25
N PHE A 524 13.66 0.83 -4.32
CA PHE A 524 14.00 -0.35 -5.10
C PHE A 524 14.30 0.05 -6.53
N THR A 525 15.20 -0.71 -7.16
CA THR A 525 15.38 -0.68 -8.60
C THR A 525 15.10 -2.06 -9.14
N VAL A 526 14.26 -2.13 -10.18
CA VAL A 526 13.74 -3.40 -10.69
C VAL A 526 13.75 -3.39 -12.21
N GLY A 527 14.21 -4.51 -12.78
CA GLY A 527 13.98 -4.81 -14.19
C GLY A 527 12.56 -5.32 -14.39
N CYS A 528 11.83 -4.72 -15.32
CA CYS A 528 10.48 -5.11 -15.71
C CYS A 528 10.39 -5.23 -17.23
N VAL A 529 9.30 -5.79 -17.73
CA VAL A 529 9.10 -5.94 -19.18
C VAL A 529 8.08 -4.91 -19.66
N ASN A 530 8.45 -4.15 -20.69
CA ASN A 530 7.56 -3.18 -21.32
C ASN A 530 6.61 -3.85 -22.33
N SER A 531 5.77 -3.06 -22.99
CA SER A 531 4.81 -3.56 -23.99
C SER A 531 5.46 -4.24 -25.20
N ASP A 532 6.72 -3.93 -25.48
CA ASP A 532 7.46 -4.42 -26.65
C ASP A 532 8.24 -5.71 -26.33
N GLY A 533 8.03 -6.31 -25.15
CA GLY A 533 8.75 -7.48 -24.69
C GLY A 533 10.23 -7.19 -24.33
N LYS A 534 10.59 -5.91 -24.19
CA LYS A 534 11.95 -5.48 -23.84
C LYS A 534 12.07 -5.20 -22.35
N ILE A 535 13.27 -5.42 -21.85
CA ILE A 535 13.63 -5.12 -20.47
C ILE A 535 13.75 -3.60 -20.30
N ALA A 536 12.97 -3.06 -19.36
CA ALA A 536 13.05 -1.68 -18.90
C ALA A 536 13.46 -1.65 -17.43
N ILE A 537 14.38 -0.76 -17.06
CA ILE A 537 14.83 -0.62 -15.68
C ILE A 537 14.11 0.56 -15.04
N LYS A 538 13.41 0.28 -13.94
CA LYS A 538 12.74 1.30 -13.15
C LYS A 538 13.47 1.49 -11.83
N THR A 539 13.96 2.70 -11.58
CA THR A 539 14.75 3.09 -10.40
C THR A 539 13.91 3.89 -9.41
N ASP A 540 14.43 4.07 -8.18
CA ASP A 540 13.84 4.89 -7.11
C ASP A 540 12.36 4.56 -6.82
N LEU A 541 12.01 3.28 -6.90
CA LEU A 541 10.64 2.81 -6.69
C LEU A 541 10.34 2.75 -5.20
N ARG A 542 9.27 3.40 -4.77
CA ARG A 542 8.68 3.20 -3.46
C ARG A 542 8.00 1.84 -3.39
N ASN A 543 7.87 1.30 -2.19
CA ASN A 543 7.29 -0.03 -1.98
C ASN A 543 6.03 -0.03 -1.12
N ARG A 544 5.17 -1.01 -1.42
CA ARG A 544 4.08 -1.47 -0.56
C ARG A 544 4.03 -2.99 -0.63
N LEU A 545 4.37 -3.65 0.48
CA LEU A 545 4.30 -5.08 0.69
C LEU A 545 2.92 -5.44 1.28
N THR A 546 2.26 -6.45 0.74
CA THR A 546 0.94 -6.90 1.19
C THR A 546 0.95 -8.42 1.42
N PRO A 547 1.46 -8.90 2.58
CA PRO A 547 1.29 -10.29 2.99
C PRO A 547 -0.16 -10.54 3.45
N PHE A 548 -0.61 -11.78 3.41
CA PHE A 548 -1.80 -12.19 4.16
C PHE A 548 -1.39 -12.85 5.48
N PHE A 549 -2.07 -12.46 6.54
CA PHE A 549 -1.98 -13.11 7.84
C PHE A 549 -3.27 -13.90 8.07
N LEU A 550 -3.13 -15.21 8.22
CA LEU A 550 -4.21 -16.13 8.49
C LEU A 550 -4.13 -16.58 9.95
N ARG A 551 -5.24 -16.70 10.66
CA ARG A 551 -5.23 -17.31 12.00
C ARG A 551 -5.17 -18.82 11.87
N GLY A 552 -4.11 -19.42 12.41
CA GLY A 552 -3.93 -20.85 12.54
C GLY A 552 -4.83 -21.47 13.59
N LYS A 553 -4.90 -22.81 13.61
CA LYS A 553 -5.73 -23.58 14.56
C LYS A 553 -5.32 -23.39 16.02
N ASP A 554 -4.06 -23.03 16.25
CA ASP A 554 -3.48 -22.69 17.56
C ASP A 554 -3.75 -21.23 17.97
N GLY A 555 -4.46 -20.47 17.14
CA GLY A 555 -4.76 -19.06 17.34
C GLY A 555 -3.62 -18.10 16.97
N LYS A 556 -2.46 -18.61 16.55
CA LYS A 556 -1.32 -17.82 16.08
C LYS A 556 -1.47 -17.44 14.62
N ALA A 557 -0.79 -16.38 14.19
CA ALA A 557 -0.79 -15.98 12.80
C ALA A 557 0.07 -16.94 11.96
N VAL A 558 -0.36 -17.18 10.73
CA VAL A 558 0.39 -17.87 9.68
C VAL A 558 0.50 -16.90 8.52
N MET A 559 1.72 -16.52 8.19
CA MET A 559 1.99 -15.68 7.03
C MET A 559 2.05 -16.50 5.74
N THR A 560 1.40 -16.00 4.69
CA THR A 560 1.48 -16.56 3.33
C THR A 560 2.64 -15.95 2.53
N SER A 561 2.73 -16.25 1.23
CA SER A 561 3.51 -15.45 0.28
C SER A 561 3.11 -13.96 0.36
N SER A 562 4.04 -13.09 -0.04
CA SER A 562 3.83 -11.65 -0.06
C SER A 562 3.91 -11.12 -1.49
N MET A 563 2.98 -10.23 -1.83
CA MET A 563 3.06 -9.41 -3.03
C MET A 563 3.71 -8.06 -2.67
N ILE A 564 4.51 -7.51 -3.58
CA ILE A 564 5.07 -6.16 -3.46
C ILE A 564 4.67 -5.31 -4.67
N THR A 565 4.05 -4.17 -4.40
CA THR A 565 3.77 -3.11 -5.37
C THR A 565 4.89 -2.08 -5.31
N LEU A 566 5.47 -1.75 -6.46
CA LEU A 566 6.57 -0.81 -6.61
C LEU A 566 6.19 0.33 -7.55
N ARG A 567 6.37 1.58 -7.12
CA ARG A 567 5.98 2.75 -7.91
C ARG A 567 6.93 3.93 -7.71
N GLY A 568 7.34 4.55 -8.81
CA GLY A 568 8.19 5.75 -8.82
C GLY A 568 7.35 7.03 -8.82
N ASN A 569 7.98 8.16 -8.47
CA ASN A 569 7.42 9.52 -8.64
C ASN A 569 6.09 9.82 -7.93
N THR A 570 5.65 8.98 -6.99
CA THR A 570 4.43 9.22 -6.21
C THR A 570 4.48 8.57 -4.84
N ILE A 571 3.80 9.18 -3.89
CA ILE A 571 3.54 8.60 -2.56
C ILE A 571 2.30 7.68 -2.57
N ARG A 572 1.47 7.78 -3.61
CA ARG A 572 0.27 6.95 -3.76
C ARG A 572 0.64 5.62 -4.39
N ILE A 573 0.98 4.65 -3.56
CA ILE A 573 1.29 3.28 -3.98
C ILE A 573 0.00 2.47 -3.87
N HIS A 574 -0.58 2.12 -5.01
CA HIS A 574 -1.73 1.23 -5.14
C HIS A 574 -1.53 0.37 -6.38
N GLY A 575 -2.24 -0.75 -6.44
CA GLY A 575 -2.20 -1.60 -7.64
C GLY A 575 -2.77 -0.82 -8.82
N ALA A 576 -1.95 -0.63 -9.84
CA ALA A 576 -2.23 0.24 -10.97
C ALA A 576 -1.51 -0.30 -12.20
N THR A 577 -2.03 0.04 -13.38
CA THR A 577 -1.47 -0.43 -14.66
C THR A 577 -0.03 0.07 -14.91
N ASP A 578 0.41 1.10 -14.20
CA ASP A 578 1.76 1.68 -14.27
C ASP A 578 2.69 1.23 -13.13
N ALA A 579 2.17 0.48 -12.15
CA ALA A 579 2.94 -0.05 -11.03
C ALA A 579 3.61 -1.37 -11.42
N VAL A 580 4.83 -1.57 -10.91
CA VAL A 580 5.46 -2.89 -10.98
C VAL A 580 4.94 -3.72 -9.84
N GLU A 581 4.40 -4.91 -10.11
CA GLU A 581 3.98 -5.84 -9.08
C GLU A 581 4.61 -7.21 -9.28
N THR A 582 5.08 -7.80 -8.19
CA THR A 582 5.74 -9.10 -8.20
C THR A 582 5.67 -9.75 -6.82
N LEU A 583 6.17 -10.98 -6.74
CA LEU A 583 6.32 -11.73 -5.51
C LEU A 583 7.56 -11.28 -4.73
N VAL A 584 7.50 -11.49 -3.43
CA VAL A 584 8.69 -11.49 -2.58
C VAL A 584 9.06 -12.92 -2.23
N VAL A 585 10.34 -13.25 -2.40
CA VAL A 585 10.96 -14.46 -1.86
C VAL A 585 11.93 -14.08 -0.76
N TYR A 586 11.99 -14.89 0.30
CA TYR A 586 12.86 -14.63 1.44
C TYR A 586 14.05 -15.59 1.43
N ARG A 587 15.27 -15.06 1.51
CA ARG A 587 16.54 -15.82 1.47
C ARG A 587 17.59 -15.15 2.35
N ASP A 588 18.54 -15.96 2.83
CA ASP A 588 19.72 -15.51 3.58
C ASP A 588 20.83 -14.97 2.67
#